data_AF-D8F5T3-F1
#
_entry.id   AF-D8F5T3-F1
#
_cell.length_a   1.000
_cell.length_b   1.000
_cell.length_c   1.000
_cell.angle_alpha   90.00
_cell.angle_beta   90.00
_cell.angle_gamma   90.00
#
_symmetry.space_group_name_H-M   'P 1'
#
loop_
_entity.id
_entity.type
_entity.pdbx_description
1 polymer ?
#
loop_
_entity_poly.entity_id
_entity_poly.type
_entity_poly.pdbx_seq_one_letter_code
_entity_poly.pdbx_strand_id
1 'polypeptide(L)'
;MGFLGARQKMENMKGKSIGALTTMLAMVFLLCCAAFAEVKGDATAPPGSFCVVGVGPGDADLLTARAVSVIGKADLVFCDPEVRERLAELVDLQNKQVSSGYGDLCPFYGKECSTVGGDQRINHEMTCEAYHQKQAEFASMVRKAVKKGQNVVLLSPGDPTLYGQDIWTFTELADLHPRVVAGLSAFNGANAALQAGLGQVIITTPFHGKSAKTKKDGIENLLKYKRATLVIFMPGNMDRLLERLSASCPSDTPMAVVRHAGQRGKTRIVTGTVADMGRKLKGQDTDGSLVYVGRNLKDAPCGKDLPGKDQDRGKFYLVGMGPGDADLATIRALEVIRKADVIFAPKRLRNRFQNELSGKIIKEGYHRLFPFYGKKCSEVTEQERAREKMSCEEYHRKQAELARMVREAVAEGKTVAMLDSGDPLIYGPSSWTLKEFRDIETEVIPGLSCFNAANAALGQGVADKNAFRTVILASGWFVEEMAGLQSTMALFTMRTEFKKFIEALSRHYGPHTPLAIVSRAGYADSEKVERGTLGSFMEEMSKESLPFQYMIYVGDFLDPGARM
;
A
#
# COMPACT_ATOMS: atom_id res chain seq x y z
N MET A 1 -41.01 -0.37 -51.72
CA MET A 1 -41.79 0.85 -51.39
C MET A 1 -43.24 0.43 -51.24
N GLY A 2 -43.97 0.52 -50.15
CA GLY A 2 -43.80 1.17 -48.84
C GLY A 2 -45.22 1.53 -48.37
N PHE A 3 -45.64 0.96 -47.22
CA PHE A 3 -46.70 1.38 -46.27
C PHE A 3 -48.03 1.99 -46.76
N LEU A 4 -49.16 1.45 -46.26
CA LEU A 4 -49.96 2.06 -45.18
C LEU A 4 -51.15 1.17 -44.80
N GLY A 5 -51.49 1.13 -43.51
CA GLY A 5 -52.55 0.32 -42.95
C GLY A 5 -53.49 1.08 -41.99
N ALA A 6 -54.48 0.32 -41.55
CA ALA A 6 -55.39 0.51 -40.40
C ALA A 6 -56.56 1.50 -40.53
N ARG A 7 -57.78 0.95 -40.61
CA ARG A 7 -58.80 0.98 -39.52
C ARG A 7 -60.18 0.48 -40.00
N GLN A 8 -60.67 -0.62 -39.40
CA GLN A 8 -62.08 -1.08 -39.45
C GLN A 8 -62.32 -1.90 -38.17
N LYS A 9 -63.04 -1.40 -37.15
CA LYS A 9 -64.50 -1.52 -36.89
C LYS A 9 -65.02 -2.96 -36.80
N MET A 10 -65.39 -3.39 -35.58
CA MET A 10 -66.37 -4.44 -35.22
C MET A 10 -66.65 -4.27 -33.70
N GLU A 11 -67.68 -3.57 -33.26
CA GLU A 11 -69.11 -3.93 -33.12
C GLU A 11 -69.46 -5.05 -32.11
N ASN A 12 -70.10 -4.57 -31.03
CA ASN A 12 -71.35 -5.01 -30.39
C ASN A 12 -71.50 -6.33 -29.59
N MET A 13 -71.84 -6.08 -28.31
CA MET A 13 -72.92 -6.67 -27.51
C MET A 13 -72.79 -8.10 -26.98
N LYS A 14 -72.73 -8.20 -25.64
CA LYS A 14 -73.65 -9.01 -24.81
C LYS A 14 -73.51 -8.61 -23.34
N GLY A 15 -74.59 -8.09 -22.75
CA GLY A 15 -74.65 -7.69 -21.34
C GLY A 15 -74.98 -8.85 -20.39
N LYS A 16 -74.71 -8.63 -19.10
CA LYS A 16 -75.54 -8.95 -17.91
C LYS A 16 -74.73 -8.77 -16.61
N SER A 17 -75.40 -8.22 -15.59
CA SER A 17 -75.05 -8.21 -14.16
C SER A 17 -73.82 -7.40 -13.70
N ILE A 18 -74.04 -6.12 -13.41
CA ILE A 18 -73.23 -5.35 -12.46
C ILE A 18 -74.20 -4.81 -11.42
N GLY A 19 -74.30 -5.49 -10.28
CA GLY A 19 -75.23 -5.13 -9.21
C GLY A 19 -75.40 -6.22 -8.15
N ALA A 20 -74.31 -6.86 -7.73
CA ALA A 20 -74.31 -7.77 -6.57
C ALA A 20 -72.90 -8.15 -6.03
N LEU A 21 -71.80 -7.57 -6.55
CA LEU A 21 -70.44 -8.04 -6.24
C LEU A 21 -69.53 -6.98 -5.61
N THR A 22 -70.10 -5.95 -5.00
CA THR A 22 -69.34 -4.90 -4.28
C THR A 22 -69.62 -4.84 -2.78
N THR A 23 -70.53 -5.67 -2.27
CA THR A 23 -70.88 -5.72 -0.83
C THR A 23 -70.50 -7.03 -0.13
N MET A 24 -69.89 -7.98 -0.83
CA MET A 24 -69.45 -9.27 -0.25
C MET A 24 -67.92 -9.49 -0.27
N LEU A 25 -67.13 -8.44 -0.54
CA LEU A 25 -65.66 -8.47 -0.40
C LEU A 25 -65.13 -7.60 0.75
N ALA A 26 -65.97 -6.73 1.33
CA ALA A 26 -65.58 -5.82 2.41
C ALA A 26 -65.73 -6.43 3.83
N MET A 27 -66.38 -7.59 3.97
CA MET A 27 -66.62 -8.23 5.28
C MET A 27 -65.68 -9.40 5.60
N VAL A 28 -64.84 -9.84 4.66
CA VAL A 28 -63.78 -10.83 4.92
C VAL A 28 -62.46 -10.15 5.33
N PHE A 29 -62.33 -8.84 5.10
CA PHE A 29 -61.12 -8.08 5.45
C PHE A 29 -61.08 -7.53 6.88
N LEU A 30 -62.18 -7.62 7.64
CA LEU A 30 -62.28 -7.08 9.02
C LEU A 30 -62.35 -8.14 10.13
N LEU A 31 -62.18 -9.43 9.82
CA LEU A 31 -62.20 -10.52 10.81
C LEU A 31 -60.93 -11.38 10.85
N CYS A 32 -59.84 -10.94 10.21
CA CYS A 32 -58.49 -11.52 10.39
C CYS A 32 -57.54 -10.61 11.18
N CYS A 33 -58.06 -9.64 11.94
CA CYS A 33 -57.26 -8.73 12.78
C CYS A 33 -56.97 -9.23 14.21
N ALA A 34 -57.12 -10.52 14.49
CA ALA A 34 -56.78 -11.07 15.80
C ALA A 34 -56.18 -12.47 15.68
N ALA A 35 -54.84 -12.52 15.60
CA ALA A 35 -53.94 -13.62 16.00
C ALA A 35 -52.74 -13.76 15.05
N PHE A 36 -51.94 -12.70 14.93
CA PHE A 36 -50.49 -12.87 14.74
C PHE A 36 -49.84 -11.86 15.68
N ALA A 37 -49.48 -12.33 16.87
CA ALA A 37 -48.42 -11.69 17.62
C ALA A 37 -47.18 -11.77 16.72
N GLU A 38 -46.80 -10.64 16.13
CA GLU A 38 -45.46 -10.50 15.55
C GLU A 38 -44.48 -10.85 16.66
N VAL A 39 -43.83 -11.99 16.52
CA VAL A 39 -42.50 -12.17 17.09
C VAL A 39 -41.67 -11.09 16.43
N LYS A 40 -41.47 -9.96 17.12
CA LYS A 40 -40.38 -9.05 16.82
C LYS A 40 -39.13 -9.92 16.84
N GLY A 41 -38.69 -10.35 15.66
CA GLY A 41 -37.34 -10.83 15.50
C GLY A 41 -36.47 -9.73 16.08
N ASP A 42 -35.70 -10.08 17.11
CA ASP A 42 -34.59 -9.26 17.56
C ASP A 42 -33.91 -8.75 16.29
N ALA A 43 -33.84 -7.43 16.12
CA ALA A 43 -32.96 -6.85 15.14
C ALA A 43 -31.57 -7.30 15.57
N THR A 44 -31.11 -8.43 15.02
CA THR A 44 -29.85 -9.04 15.39
C THR A 44 -28.80 -7.96 15.20
N ALA A 45 -28.14 -7.61 16.30
CA ALA A 45 -27.05 -6.64 16.26
C ALA A 45 -26.14 -7.01 15.07
N PRO A 46 -25.66 -6.02 14.30
CA PRO A 46 -24.82 -6.31 13.14
C PRO A 46 -23.70 -7.26 13.56
N PRO A 47 -23.37 -8.26 12.72
CA PRO A 47 -22.37 -9.26 13.08
C PRO A 47 -21.07 -8.56 13.45
N GLY A 48 -20.39 -9.08 14.48
CA GLY A 48 -19.09 -8.58 14.88
C GLY A 48 -18.08 -8.71 13.74
N SER A 49 -16.93 -8.06 13.86
CA SER A 49 -15.89 -8.12 12.83
C SER A 49 -14.51 -8.28 13.41
N PHE A 50 -13.60 -8.88 12.66
CA PHE A 50 -12.18 -8.93 13.00
C PHE A 50 -11.37 -8.19 11.94
N CYS A 51 -10.49 -7.30 12.39
CA CYS A 51 -9.65 -6.48 11.54
C CYS A 51 -8.21 -6.42 12.04
N VAL A 52 -7.24 -6.54 11.13
CA VAL A 52 -5.83 -6.26 11.40
C VAL A 52 -5.52 -4.86 10.88
N VAL A 53 -5.01 -3.98 11.74
CA VAL A 53 -4.78 -2.57 11.44
C VAL A 53 -3.29 -2.27 11.47
N GLY A 54 -2.75 -1.84 10.34
CA GLY A 54 -1.38 -1.34 10.24
C GLY A 54 -1.22 -0.01 10.97
N VAL A 55 -0.39 0.02 12.01
CA VAL A 55 -0.18 1.21 12.86
C VAL A 55 1.06 2.02 12.46
N GLY A 56 1.56 1.81 11.24
CA GLY A 56 2.69 2.55 10.71
C GLY A 56 4.04 2.13 11.32
N PRO A 57 5.14 2.69 10.81
CA PRO A 57 6.49 2.21 11.13
C PRO A 57 7.10 2.81 12.41
N GLY A 58 6.42 3.79 13.01
CA GLY A 58 7.07 4.66 13.98
C GLY A 58 6.14 5.69 14.57
N ASP A 59 6.20 6.94 14.13
CA ASP A 59 5.45 8.02 14.76
C ASP A 59 3.92 7.80 14.67
N ALA A 60 3.21 8.25 15.70
CA ALA A 60 1.76 8.10 15.81
C ALA A 60 1.02 8.78 14.65
N ASP A 61 1.47 9.98 14.26
CA ASP A 61 0.88 10.78 13.17
C ASP A 61 1.06 10.15 11.77
N LEU A 62 1.82 9.05 11.65
CA LEU A 62 1.83 8.23 10.43
C LEU A 62 0.68 7.22 10.35
N LEU A 63 -0.20 7.14 11.37
CA LEU A 63 -1.50 6.47 11.22
C LEU A 63 -2.31 7.13 10.11
N THR A 64 -3.07 6.32 9.38
CA THR A 64 -4.11 6.81 8.48
C THR A 64 -5.35 7.22 9.29
N ALA A 65 -6.11 8.19 8.79
CA ALA A 65 -7.37 8.56 9.42
C ALA A 65 -8.37 7.37 9.47
N ARG A 66 -8.29 6.46 8.50
CA ARG A 66 -9.00 5.18 8.49
C ARG A 66 -8.61 4.30 9.68
N ALA A 67 -7.31 4.13 9.94
CA ALA A 67 -6.83 3.38 11.09
C ALA A 67 -7.36 3.99 12.39
N VAL A 68 -7.25 5.31 12.58
CA VAL A 68 -7.80 6.01 13.75
C VAL A 68 -9.30 5.72 13.93
N SER A 69 -10.08 5.84 12.85
CA SER A 69 -11.53 5.59 12.86
C SER A 69 -11.88 4.14 13.20
N VAL A 70 -11.16 3.17 12.63
CA VAL A 70 -11.41 1.74 12.87
C VAL A 70 -11.05 1.34 14.30
N ILE A 71 -9.91 1.80 14.82
CA ILE A 71 -9.52 1.53 16.21
C ILE A 71 -10.50 2.21 17.18
N GLY A 72 -10.93 3.45 16.88
CA GLY A 72 -11.93 4.17 17.66
C GLY A 72 -13.28 3.46 17.77
N LYS A 73 -13.66 2.64 16.77
CA LYS A 73 -14.91 1.86 16.75
C LYS A 73 -14.77 0.45 17.33
N ALA A 74 -13.56 0.02 17.69
CA ALA A 74 -13.32 -1.31 18.24
C ALA A 74 -13.82 -1.43 19.69
N ASP A 75 -14.31 -2.62 20.03
CA ASP A 75 -14.72 -3.00 21.39
C ASP A 75 -13.59 -3.75 22.11
N LEU A 76 -12.87 -4.59 21.37
CA LEU A 76 -11.69 -5.33 21.82
C LEU A 76 -10.49 -5.00 20.93
N VAL A 77 -9.39 -4.57 21.55
CA VAL A 77 -8.15 -4.20 20.87
C VAL A 77 -6.99 -5.04 21.40
N PHE A 78 -6.36 -5.81 20.53
CA PHE A 78 -5.08 -6.45 20.80
C PHE A 78 -3.97 -5.45 20.50
N CYS A 79 -3.28 -5.00 21.54
CA CYS A 79 -2.31 -3.91 21.48
C CYS A 79 -1.30 -4.06 22.61
N ASP A 80 -0.02 -4.10 22.24
CA ASP A 80 1.07 -4.13 23.21
C ASP A 80 1.30 -2.76 23.88
N PRO A 81 1.82 -2.70 25.12
CA PRO A 81 1.92 -1.46 25.88
C PRO A 81 2.68 -0.34 25.17
N GLU A 82 3.77 -0.66 24.46
CA GLU A 82 4.55 0.34 23.70
C GLU A 82 3.73 0.96 22.57
N VAL A 83 2.96 0.15 21.84
CA VAL A 83 2.06 0.64 20.78
C VAL A 83 0.94 1.48 21.39
N ARG A 84 0.40 1.07 22.54
CA ARG A 84 -0.64 1.82 23.26
C ARG A 84 -0.16 3.20 23.68
N GLU A 85 1.02 3.29 24.30
CA GLU A 85 1.63 4.55 24.73
C GLU A 85 1.85 5.48 23.54
N ARG A 86 2.44 4.94 22.47
CA ARG A 86 2.72 5.66 21.24
C ARG A 86 1.47 6.27 20.60
N LEU A 87 0.34 5.58 20.63
CA LEU A 87 -0.89 6.01 19.96
C LEU A 87 -1.84 6.83 20.85
N ALA A 88 -1.51 7.05 22.12
CA ALA A 88 -2.41 7.63 23.11
C ALA A 88 -2.95 9.03 22.76
N GLU A 89 -2.19 9.83 22.00
CA GLU A 89 -2.62 11.18 21.58
C GLU A 89 -3.66 11.15 20.44
N LEU A 90 -3.74 10.06 19.69
CA LEU A 90 -4.61 9.96 18.51
C LEU A 90 -5.78 9.01 18.70
N VAL A 91 -5.67 8.05 19.63
CA VAL A 91 -6.66 7.00 19.83
C VAL A 91 -6.90 6.80 21.32
N ASP A 92 -8.15 7.03 21.75
CA ASP A 92 -8.58 6.69 23.10
C ASP A 92 -8.96 5.21 23.22
N LEU A 93 -8.21 4.50 24.07
CA LEU A 93 -8.43 3.08 24.41
C LEU A 93 -8.92 2.88 25.85
N GLN A 94 -9.20 3.94 26.63
CA GLN A 94 -9.53 3.82 28.05
C GLN A 94 -10.82 3.04 28.31
N ASN A 95 -11.83 3.25 27.47
CA ASN A 95 -13.15 2.62 27.60
C ASN A 95 -13.31 1.34 26.75
N LYS A 96 -12.19 0.70 26.37
CA LYS A 96 -12.17 -0.48 25.50
C LYS A 96 -11.56 -1.67 26.24
N GLN A 97 -11.94 -2.89 25.84
CA GLN A 97 -11.18 -4.06 26.26
C GLN A 97 -9.84 -4.05 25.52
N VAL A 98 -8.74 -4.04 26.25
CA VAL A 98 -7.39 -4.07 25.67
C VAL A 98 -6.68 -5.32 26.16
N SER A 99 -6.12 -6.08 25.23
CA SER A 99 -5.36 -7.30 25.51
C SER A 99 -3.95 -7.17 24.93
N SER A 100 -2.93 -7.50 25.71
CA SER A 100 -1.51 -7.39 25.31
C SER A 100 -0.84 -8.76 25.25
N GLY A 101 0.31 -8.83 24.57
CA GLY A 101 1.11 -10.04 24.46
C GLY A 101 0.67 -10.97 23.32
N TYR A 102 -0.23 -10.54 22.44
CA TYR A 102 -0.65 -11.30 21.27
C TYR A 102 -0.07 -10.77 19.96
N GLY A 103 0.86 -9.82 20.03
CA GLY A 103 1.70 -9.43 18.89
C GLY A 103 2.75 -10.51 18.58
N ASP A 104 3.16 -10.59 17.31
CA ASP A 104 4.22 -11.49 16.81
C ASP A 104 4.03 -12.97 17.19
N LEU A 105 2.81 -13.47 17.01
CA LEU A 105 2.48 -14.89 17.22
C LEU A 105 2.69 -15.75 15.97
N CYS A 106 3.23 -15.22 14.87
CA CYS A 106 3.52 -16.02 13.67
C CYS A 106 4.57 -17.13 13.83
N PRO A 107 5.60 -17.03 14.70
CA PRO A 107 6.57 -18.11 14.86
C PRO A 107 5.89 -19.47 15.07
N PHE A 108 6.39 -20.48 14.35
CA PHE A 108 5.87 -21.86 14.34
C PHE A 108 4.43 -22.07 13.82
N TYR A 109 3.73 -21.03 13.39
CA TYR A 109 2.41 -21.19 12.77
C TYR A 109 2.47 -22.12 11.56
N GLY A 110 1.53 -23.06 11.47
CA GLY A 110 1.47 -24.07 10.40
C GLY A 110 2.54 -25.17 10.45
N LYS A 111 3.46 -25.15 11.42
CA LYS A 111 4.50 -26.18 11.58
C LYS A 111 4.15 -27.14 12.69
N GLU A 112 4.41 -28.43 12.50
CA GLU A 112 4.32 -29.41 13.59
C GLU A 112 5.56 -29.34 14.47
N CYS A 113 5.41 -29.14 15.79
CA CYS A 113 6.54 -29.00 16.70
C CYS A 113 7.48 -30.22 16.70
N SER A 114 6.95 -31.42 16.44
CA SER A 114 7.72 -32.65 16.24
C SER A 114 8.78 -32.53 15.13
N THR A 115 8.47 -31.77 14.07
CA THR A 115 9.31 -31.59 12.87
C THR A 115 10.34 -30.47 13.01
N VAL A 116 10.22 -29.63 14.05
CA VAL A 116 11.15 -28.54 14.34
C VAL A 116 12.36 -29.11 15.09
N GLY A 117 13.58 -28.84 14.61
CA GLY A 117 14.81 -29.30 15.28
C GLY A 117 14.93 -28.71 16.69
N GLY A 118 15.46 -29.48 17.64
CA GLY A 118 15.47 -29.15 19.08
C GLY A 118 15.96 -27.72 19.39
N ASP A 119 17.10 -27.33 18.83
CA ASP A 119 17.70 -25.99 19.02
C ASP A 119 16.87 -24.84 18.41
N GLN A 120 15.89 -25.16 17.56
CA GLN A 120 15.00 -24.20 16.89
C GLN A 120 13.57 -24.24 17.42
N ARG A 121 13.26 -25.08 18.42
CA ARG A 121 11.93 -25.16 19.04
C ARG A 121 11.62 -24.00 19.99
N ILE A 122 12.57 -23.11 20.21
CA ILE A 122 12.42 -21.95 21.07
C ILE A 122 12.65 -20.70 20.22
N ASN A 123 11.73 -19.74 20.33
CA ASN A 123 11.89 -18.39 19.79
C ASN A 123 11.41 -17.39 20.85
N HIS A 124 12.15 -16.30 21.07
CA HIS A 124 11.87 -15.31 22.11
C HIS A 124 11.47 -15.96 23.47
N GLU A 125 12.22 -16.98 23.88
CA GLU A 125 12.04 -17.71 25.15
C GLU A 125 10.74 -18.53 25.27
N MET A 126 9.92 -18.62 24.22
CA MET A 126 8.73 -19.48 24.15
C MET A 126 8.98 -20.73 23.31
N THR A 127 8.48 -21.88 23.77
CA THR A 127 8.53 -23.13 22.99
C THR A 127 7.52 -23.11 21.86
N CYS A 128 7.73 -23.94 20.84
CA CYS A 128 6.78 -24.16 19.75
C CYS A 128 5.37 -24.49 20.27
N GLU A 129 5.26 -25.37 21.28
CA GLU A 129 3.99 -25.74 21.89
C GLU A 129 3.33 -24.55 22.60
N ALA A 130 4.12 -23.69 23.26
CA ALA A 130 3.61 -22.48 23.90
C ALA A 130 3.09 -21.46 22.87
N TYR A 131 3.75 -21.32 21.71
CA TYR A 131 3.24 -20.52 20.60
C TYR A 131 1.90 -21.04 20.09
N HIS A 132 1.79 -22.35 19.83
CA HIS A 132 0.52 -22.95 19.39
C HIS A 132 -0.61 -22.76 20.40
N GLN A 133 -0.33 -22.91 21.69
CA GLN A 133 -1.32 -22.67 22.74
C GLN A 133 -1.81 -21.21 22.69
N LYS A 134 -0.90 -20.25 22.56
CA LYS A 134 -1.23 -18.82 22.54
C LYS A 134 -1.95 -18.40 21.26
N GLN A 135 -1.60 -18.99 20.11
CA GLN A 135 -2.32 -18.83 18.85
C GLN A 135 -3.77 -19.33 18.96
N ALA A 136 -3.97 -20.52 19.56
CA ALA A 136 -5.31 -21.09 19.76
C ALA A 136 -6.15 -20.27 20.75
N GLU A 137 -5.51 -19.77 21.82
CA GLU A 137 -6.14 -18.86 22.79
C GLU A 137 -6.59 -17.57 22.11
N PHE A 138 -5.71 -16.91 21.36
CA PHE A 138 -6.02 -15.73 20.56
C PHE A 138 -7.23 -15.98 19.65
N ALA A 139 -7.17 -17.05 18.87
CA ALA A 139 -8.22 -17.36 17.90
C ALA A 139 -9.57 -17.63 18.59
N SER A 140 -9.57 -18.30 19.74
CA SER A 140 -10.75 -18.52 20.56
C SER A 140 -11.35 -17.21 21.11
N MET A 141 -10.50 -16.30 21.61
CA MET A 141 -10.93 -14.99 22.09
C MET A 141 -11.58 -14.17 20.98
N VAL A 142 -10.96 -14.12 19.80
CA VAL A 142 -11.47 -13.36 18.65
C VAL A 142 -12.82 -13.94 18.19
N ARG A 143 -12.93 -15.26 17.97
CA ARG A 143 -14.20 -15.90 17.58
C ARG A 143 -15.31 -15.65 18.59
N LYS A 144 -15.01 -15.73 19.89
CA LYS A 144 -15.97 -15.46 20.97
C LYS A 144 -16.45 -14.01 20.95
N ALA A 145 -15.56 -13.05 20.76
CA ALA A 145 -15.90 -11.63 20.71
C ALA A 145 -16.73 -11.31 19.45
N VAL A 146 -16.31 -11.79 18.28
CA VAL A 146 -17.06 -11.61 17.02
C VAL A 146 -18.47 -12.22 17.10
N LYS A 147 -18.61 -13.42 17.69
CA LYS A 147 -19.91 -14.05 17.93
C LYS A 147 -20.84 -13.23 18.83
N LYS A 148 -20.28 -12.39 19.72
CA LYS A 148 -21.04 -11.45 20.57
C LYS A 148 -21.40 -10.14 19.86
N GLY A 149 -21.06 -9.98 18.58
CA GLY A 149 -21.29 -8.73 17.85
C GLY A 149 -20.18 -7.69 18.03
N GLN A 150 -19.05 -8.04 18.65
CA GLN A 150 -17.97 -7.09 18.93
C GLN A 150 -17.09 -6.84 17.71
N ASN A 151 -16.63 -5.60 17.55
CA ASN A 151 -15.56 -5.22 16.63
C ASN A 151 -14.21 -5.46 17.30
N VAL A 152 -13.45 -6.39 16.74
CA VAL A 152 -12.14 -6.82 17.24
C VAL A 152 -11.05 -6.30 16.33
N VAL A 153 -10.06 -5.63 16.92
CA VAL A 153 -8.90 -5.08 16.20
C VAL A 153 -7.61 -5.68 16.73
N LEU A 154 -6.75 -6.16 15.84
CA LEU A 154 -5.35 -6.46 16.11
C LEU A 154 -4.47 -5.35 15.53
N LEU A 155 -3.69 -4.67 16.37
CA LEU A 155 -2.75 -3.65 15.92
C LEU A 155 -1.44 -4.31 15.48
N SER A 156 -1.05 -4.04 14.23
CA SER A 156 0.14 -4.62 13.61
C SER A 156 1.15 -3.52 13.25
N PRO A 157 2.41 -3.59 13.71
CA PRO A 157 3.44 -2.63 13.34
C PRO A 157 3.66 -2.56 11.83
N GLY A 158 3.84 -1.35 11.30
CA GLY A 158 4.06 -1.13 9.88
C GLY A 158 2.81 -1.37 9.03
N ASP A 159 2.97 -2.19 7.98
CA ASP A 159 1.89 -2.64 7.11
C ASP A 159 1.70 -4.16 7.30
N PRO A 160 0.47 -4.65 7.57
CA PRO A 160 0.23 -6.06 7.87
C PRO A 160 0.56 -7.01 6.72
N THR A 161 0.65 -6.51 5.49
CA THR A 161 0.74 -7.33 4.27
C THR A 161 2.13 -7.34 3.65
N LEU A 162 3.07 -6.51 4.12
CA LEU A 162 4.44 -6.47 3.64
C LEU A 162 5.39 -6.87 4.77
N TYR A 163 5.76 -8.16 4.81
CA TYR A 163 6.57 -8.76 5.88
C TYR A 163 5.91 -8.66 7.27
N GLY A 164 4.59 -8.51 7.33
CA GLY A 164 3.83 -8.38 8.56
C GLY A 164 3.67 -9.73 9.26
N GLN A 165 3.99 -9.76 10.55
CA GLN A 165 3.94 -10.98 11.36
C GLN A 165 2.52 -11.35 11.79
N ASP A 166 1.51 -10.53 11.54
CA ASP A 166 0.14 -10.78 12.00
C ASP A 166 -0.76 -11.39 10.92
N ILE A 167 -0.28 -11.48 9.68
CA ILE A 167 -1.13 -11.92 8.56
C ILE A 167 -1.52 -13.41 8.64
N TRP A 168 -0.81 -14.22 9.43
CA TRP A 168 -1.19 -15.61 9.70
C TRP A 168 -2.62 -15.73 10.22
N THR A 169 -3.12 -14.70 10.93
CA THR A 169 -4.49 -14.67 11.44
C THR A 169 -5.53 -14.71 10.33
N PHE A 170 -5.18 -14.35 9.09
CA PHE A 170 -6.09 -14.48 7.94
C PHE A 170 -6.35 -15.92 7.56
N THR A 171 -5.35 -16.78 7.75
CA THR A 171 -5.50 -18.22 7.55
C THR A 171 -6.24 -18.84 8.73
N GLU A 172 -5.83 -18.50 9.95
CA GLU A 172 -6.44 -19.05 11.17
C GLU A 172 -7.92 -18.67 11.30
N LEU A 173 -8.25 -17.40 11.07
CA LEU A 173 -9.58 -16.85 11.28
C LEU A 173 -10.32 -16.63 9.96
N ALA A 174 -10.03 -17.44 8.94
CA ALA A 174 -10.67 -17.34 7.62
C ALA A 174 -12.21 -17.44 7.71
N ASP A 175 -12.73 -18.16 8.71
CA ASP A 175 -14.15 -18.29 9.04
C ASP A 175 -14.82 -16.95 9.41
N LEU A 176 -14.04 -15.96 9.83
CA LEU A 176 -14.52 -14.63 10.24
C LEU A 176 -14.42 -13.57 9.13
N HIS A 177 -13.93 -13.94 7.95
CA HIS A 177 -13.68 -13.02 6.84
C HIS A 177 -12.88 -11.75 7.26
N PRO A 178 -11.65 -11.93 7.75
CA PRO A 178 -10.85 -10.85 8.32
C PRO A 178 -10.59 -9.74 7.30
N ARG A 179 -10.52 -8.50 7.78
CA ARG A 179 -10.21 -7.32 6.96
C ARG A 179 -8.88 -6.71 7.35
N VAL A 180 -8.16 -6.17 6.36
CA VAL A 180 -6.93 -5.40 6.60
C VAL A 180 -7.26 -3.91 6.50
N VAL A 181 -6.80 -3.11 7.46
CA VAL A 181 -6.58 -1.68 7.25
C VAL A 181 -5.09 -1.50 6.99
N ALA A 182 -4.76 -1.11 5.76
CA ALA A 182 -3.38 -0.90 5.34
C ALA A 182 -2.69 0.18 6.18
N GLY A 183 -1.41 -0.03 6.45
CA GLY A 183 -0.55 0.91 7.17
C GLY A 183 0.63 1.35 6.32
N LEU A 184 1.38 2.33 6.78
CA LEU A 184 2.67 2.65 6.17
C LEU A 184 3.69 1.60 6.62
N SER A 185 4.42 1.01 5.68
CA SER A 185 5.57 0.18 6.02
C SER A 185 6.77 1.04 6.43
N ALA A 186 7.75 0.45 7.11
CA ALA A 186 9.06 1.05 7.31
C ALA A 186 9.69 1.45 5.97
N PHE A 187 9.36 0.74 4.87
CA PHE A 187 9.77 1.10 3.52
C PHE A 187 9.27 2.48 3.07
N ASN A 188 8.01 2.82 3.32
CA ASN A 188 7.48 4.16 3.02
C ASN A 188 8.24 5.24 3.81
N GLY A 189 8.39 5.02 5.12
CA GLY A 189 9.12 5.94 6.00
C GLY A 189 10.58 6.12 5.60
N ALA A 190 11.26 5.03 5.23
CA ALA A 190 12.67 5.06 4.85
C ALA A 190 12.88 5.74 3.49
N ASN A 191 11.98 5.53 2.53
CA ASN A 191 12.01 6.25 1.26
C ASN A 191 11.88 7.75 1.51
N ALA A 192 10.90 8.17 2.31
CA ALA A 192 10.69 9.59 2.65
C ALA A 192 11.90 10.19 3.36
N ALA A 193 12.53 9.43 4.26
CA ALA A 193 13.76 9.83 4.93
C ALA A 193 14.93 9.98 3.96
N LEU A 194 15.10 9.06 3.00
CA LEU A 194 16.16 9.08 1.98
C LEU A 194 15.97 10.15 0.91
N GLN A 195 14.72 10.53 0.65
CA GLN A 195 14.33 11.47 -0.42
C GLN A 195 14.92 11.08 -1.79
N ALA A 196 15.03 9.78 -2.06
CA ALA A 196 15.67 9.24 -3.26
C ALA A 196 14.65 8.53 -4.15
N GLY A 197 14.71 8.80 -5.45
CA GLY A 197 14.00 7.99 -6.44
C GLY A 197 14.65 6.61 -6.56
N LEU A 198 13.87 5.55 -6.47
CA LEU A 198 14.39 4.17 -6.47
C LEU A 198 14.46 3.53 -7.86
N GLY A 199 14.20 4.29 -8.92
CA GLY A 199 14.19 3.78 -10.30
C GLY A 199 12.86 3.15 -10.71
N GLN A 200 12.88 2.35 -11.78
CA GLN A 200 11.68 1.71 -12.38
C GLN A 200 11.38 0.31 -11.82
N VAL A 201 12.33 -0.26 -11.07
CA VAL A 201 12.23 -1.59 -10.49
C VAL A 201 12.80 -1.52 -9.07
N ILE A 202 11.99 -1.94 -8.11
CA ILE A 202 12.35 -2.03 -6.70
C ILE A 202 12.17 -3.50 -6.30
N ILE A 203 13.19 -4.08 -5.67
CA ILE A 203 13.14 -5.44 -5.17
C ILE A 203 13.22 -5.35 -3.65
N THR A 204 12.19 -5.81 -2.95
CA THR A 204 12.25 -5.95 -1.49
C THR A 204 12.51 -7.40 -1.13
N THR A 205 13.35 -7.64 -0.13
CA THR A 205 13.65 -8.98 0.34
C THR A 205 14.11 -8.97 1.80
N PRO A 206 13.82 -9.99 2.62
CA PRO A 206 14.46 -10.13 3.91
C PRO A 206 15.87 -10.74 3.76
N PHE A 207 16.81 -10.41 4.64
CA PHE A 207 18.12 -11.06 4.63
C PHE A 207 18.07 -12.45 5.28
N HIS A 208 18.38 -13.48 4.49
CA HIS A 208 18.61 -14.82 5.01
C HIS A 208 20.12 -15.01 5.22
N GLY A 209 20.55 -15.13 6.47
CA GLY A 209 21.96 -15.26 6.82
C GLY A 209 22.66 -16.42 6.10
N LYS A 210 22.01 -17.57 5.88
CA LYS A 210 22.63 -18.73 5.20
C LYS A 210 22.91 -18.44 3.71
N SER A 211 24.06 -18.91 3.21
CA SER A 211 24.50 -18.77 1.81
C SER A 211 23.43 -19.32 0.86
N ALA A 212 22.74 -18.42 0.19
CA ALA A 212 21.63 -18.72 -0.71
C ALA A 212 22.11 -18.97 -2.14
N LYS A 213 23.30 -19.55 -2.35
CA LYS A 213 23.77 -19.92 -3.69
C LYS A 213 22.77 -20.84 -4.42
N THR A 214 21.89 -21.52 -3.69
CA THR A 214 20.87 -22.43 -4.22
C THR A 214 19.45 -21.85 -4.25
N LYS A 215 19.17 -20.67 -3.69
CA LYS A 215 17.83 -20.05 -3.75
C LYS A 215 17.80 -18.89 -4.76
N LYS A 216 16.76 -18.85 -5.61
CA LYS A 216 16.58 -17.78 -6.61
C LYS A 216 16.51 -16.39 -5.99
N ASP A 217 16.07 -16.27 -4.73
CA ASP A 217 15.94 -15.01 -4.00
C ASP A 217 17.14 -14.63 -3.13
N GLY A 218 18.26 -15.35 -3.25
CA GLY A 218 19.52 -14.92 -2.64
C GLY A 218 19.96 -13.56 -3.16
N ILE A 219 20.50 -12.71 -2.27
CA ILE A 219 20.93 -11.35 -2.63
C ILE A 219 21.88 -11.32 -3.83
N GLU A 220 22.72 -12.34 -4.01
CA GLU A 220 23.64 -12.48 -5.14
C GLU A 220 22.92 -12.63 -6.48
N ASN A 221 21.75 -13.28 -6.49
CA ASN A 221 20.91 -13.40 -7.68
C ASN A 221 20.13 -12.11 -7.94
N LEU A 222 19.64 -11.45 -6.88
CA LEU A 222 18.90 -10.19 -7.00
C LEU A 222 19.79 -9.04 -7.51
N LEU A 223 21.06 -9.02 -7.13
CA LEU A 223 22.03 -7.99 -7.56
C LEU A 223 22.38 -8.07 -9.06
N LYS A 224 22.04 -9.16 -9.76
CA LYS A 224 22.23 -9.28 -11.21
C LYS A 224 21.37 -8.27 -11.98
N TYR A 225 20.26 -7.83 -11.39
CA TYR A 225 19.34 -6.85 -11.95
C TYR A 225 19.85 -5.43 -11.72
N LYS A 226 20.86 -5.02 -12.51
CA LYS A 226 21.61 -3.75 -12.35
C LYS A 226 20.75 -2.48 -12.34
N ARG A 227 19.52 -2.56 -12.87
CA ARG A 227 18.56 -1.45 -12.95
C ARG A 227 17.67 -1.35 -11.72
N ALA A 228 17.55 -2.44 -10.97
CA ALA A 228 16.76 -2.48 -9.77
C ALA A 228 17.47 -1.79 -8.60
N THR A 229 16.67 -1.25 -7.70
CA THR A 229 17.14 -0.91 -6.35
C THR A 229 16.71 -2.03 -5.42
N LEU A 230 17.68 -2.67 -4.78
CA LEU A 230 17.45 -3.71 -3.79
C LEU A 230 17.23 -3.07 -2.42
N VAL A 231 16.15 -3.45 -1.74
CA VAL A 231 15.76 -3.00 -0.40
C VAL A 231 15.68 -4.22 0.50
N ILE A 232 16.63 -4.31 1.42
CA ILE A 232 16.77 -5.46 2.31
C ILE A 232 16.13 -5.11 3.65
N PHE A 233 15.05 -5.83 3.94
CA PHE A 233 14.38 -5.85 5.24
C PHE A 233 15.13 -6.78 6.19
N MET A 234 15.05 -6.48 7.49
CA MET A 234 15.58 -7.36 8.54
C MET A 234 16.99 -7.85 8.21
N PRO A 235 17.98 -6.95 8.07
CA PRO A 235 19.33 -7.33 7.65
C PRO A 235 20.00 -8.29 8.63
N GLY A 236 19.48 -8.45 9.85
CA GLY A 236 19.96 -9.39 10.85
C GLY A 236 21.43 -9.13 11.16
N ASN A 237 22.31 -10.01 10.68
CA ASN A 237 23.75 -9.82 10.82
C ASN A 237 24.29 -8.90 9.71
N MET A 238 24.48 -7.62 10.06
CA MET A 238 24.97 -6.59 9.14
C MET A 238 26.36 -6.91 8.58
N ASP A 239 27.30 -7.39 9.40
CA ASP A 239 28.66 -7.70 8.93
C ASP A 239 28.65 -8.78 7.85
N ARG A 240 27.84 -9.83 8.04
CA ARG A 240 27.66 -10.90 7.06
C ARG A 240 26.95 -10.41 5.80
N LEU A 241 26.00 -9.48 5.93
CA LEU A 241 25.37 -8.85 4.77
C LEU A 241 26.40 -8.07 3.96
N LEU A 242 27.20 -7.22 4.61
CA LEU A 242 28.24 -6.42 3.97
C LEU A 242 29.31 -7.27 3.30
N GLU A 243 29.74 -8.38 3.92
CA GLU A 243 30.66 -9.35 3.32
C GLU A 243 30.11 -9.89 1.99
N ARG A 244 28.85 -10.35 1.99
CA ARG A 244 28.21 -10.91 0.79
C ARG A 244 27.95 -9.88 -0.30
N LEU A 245 27.56 -8.66 0.09
CA LEU A 245 27.42 -7.55 -0.84
C LEU A 245 28.77 -7.24 -1.51
N SER A 246 29.84 -7.11 -0.71
CA SER A 246 31.19 -6.84 -1.21
C SER A 246 31.70 -7.91 -2.18
N ALA A 247 31.32 -9.17 -1.97
CA ALA A 247 31.67 -10.26 -2.87
C ALA A 247 30.85 -10.28 -4.18
N SER A 248 29.70 -9.59 -4.24
CA SER A 248 28.68 -9.81 -5.28
C SER A 248 28.30 -8.57 -6.07
N CYS A 249 28.79 -7.39 -5.70
CA CYS A 249 28.55 -6.16 -6.45
C CYS A 249 29.80 -5.26 -6.49
N PRO A 250 29.89 -4.36 -7.50
CA PRO A 250 31.00 -3.41 -7.60
C PRO A 250 31.18 -2.57 -6.32
N SER A 251 32.42 -2.29 -5.96
CA SER A 251 32.81 -1.54 -4.75
C SER A 251 32.23 -0.11 -4.71
N ASP A 252 32.00 0.49 -5.87
CA ASP A 252 31.40 1.82 -6.04
C ASP A 252 29.87 1.82 -6.03
N THR A 253 29.23 0.65 -5.88
CA THR A 253 27.77 0.55 -5.86
C THR A 253 27.20 1.39 -4.72
N PRO A 254 26.32 2.37 -5.00
CA PRO A 254 25.72 3.19 -3.96
C PRO A 254 24.89 2.36 -2.99
N MET A 255 24.97 2.71 -1.71
CA MET A 255 24.32 2.02 -0.61
C MET A 255 23.82 3.03 0.43
N ALA A 256 22.69 2.73 1.06
CA ALA A 256 22.19 3.48 2.21
C ALA A 256 21.63 2.55 3.29
N VAL A 257 21.78 2.94 4.55
CA VAL A 257 21.19 2.27 5.71
C VAL A 257 20.32 3.27 6.45
N VAL A 258 19.04 2.95 6.60
CA VAL A 258 18.05 3.79 7.27
C VAL A 258 17.54 3.09 8.51
N ARG A 259 17.79 3.68 9.68
CA ARG A 259 17.39 3.17 10.99
C ARG A 259 16.18 3.91 11.51
N HIS A 260 15.31 3.20 12.23
CA HIS A 260 14.11 3.76 12.88
C HIS A 260 13.26 4.59 11.90
N ALA A 261 13.10 4.05 10.69
CA ALA A 261 12.40 4.71 9.61
C ALA A 261 10.98 5.14 10.04
N GLY A 262 10.66 6.41 9.86
CA GLY A 262 9.37 6.96 10.26
C GLY A 262 9.25 7.29 11.75
N GLN A 263 10.36 7.33 12.50
CA GLN A 263 10.41 7.85 13.87
C GLN A 263 11.19 9.18 13.89
N ARG A 264 10.50 10.32 13.95
CA ARG A 264 11.11 11.65 13.99
C ARG A 264 12.01 11.75 15.22
N GLY A 265 13.22 12.28 15.05
CA GLY A 265 14.25 12.37 16.11
C GLY A 265 15.09 11.10 16.32
N LYS A 266 14.54 9.91 16.06
CA LYS A 266 15.29 8.63 16.13
C LYS A 266 15.85 8.17 14.78
N THR A 267 15.24 8.58 13.66
CA THR A 267 15.71 8.22 12.32
C THR A 267 17.20 8.54 12.16
N ARG A 268 18.00 7.58 11.69
CA ARG A 268 19.41 7.79 11.32
C ARG A 268 19.64 7.23 9.92
N ILE A 269 20.41 7.95 9.12
CA ILE A 269 20.68 7.59 7.73
C ILE A 269 22.20 7.61 7.53
N VAL A 270 22.72 6.50 7.01
CA VAL A 270 24.12 6.41 6.59
C VAL A 270 24.13 6.11 5.10
N THR A 271 24.70 7.01 4.30
CA THR A 271 24.87 6.83 2.85
C THR A 271 26.34 6.61 2.50
N GLY A 272 26.59 5.87 1.43
CA GLY A 272 27.94 5.54 0.99
C GLY A 272 27.94 4.60 -0.20
N THR A 273 28.97 3.77 -0.26
CA THR A 273 29.09 2.68 -1.22
C THR A 273 29.26 1.36 -0.47
N VAL A 274 29.10 0.25 -1.18
CA VAL A 274 29.32 -1.07 -0.59
C VAL A 274 30.73 -1.21 0.00
N ALA A 275 31.74 -0.58 -0.61
CA ALA A 275 33.11 -0.63 -0.09
C ALA A 275 33.35 0.16 1.20
N ASP A 276 32.61 1.25 1.45
CA ASP A 276 32.87 2.12 2.59
C ASP A 276 31.87 1.97 3.74
N MET A 277 30.74 1.27 3.51
CA MET A 277 29.65 1.18 4.46
C MET A 277 30.05 0.52 5.78
N GLY A 278 30.84 -0.56 5.74
CA GLY A 278 31.30 -1.22 6.97
C GLY A 278 32.12 -0.31 7.88
N ARG A 279 32.99 0.53 7.31
CA ARG A 279 33.72 1.55 8.07
C ARG A 279 32.78 2.60 8.65
N LYS A 280 31.79 3.05 7.88
CA LYS A 280 30.82 4.08 8.31
C LYS A 280 29.91 3.58 9.43
N LEU A 281 29.51 2.31 9.40
CA LEU A 281 28.65 1.68 10.40
C LEU A 281 29.41 1.18 11.64
N LYS A 282 30.75 1.23 11.64
CA LYS A 282 31.56 0.70 12.74
C LYS A 282 31.16 1.33 14.08
N GLY A 283 30.78 0.50 15.05
CA GLY A 283 30.38 0.93 16.39
C GLY A 283 28.99 1.56 16.46
N GLN A 284 28.23 1.55 15.36
CA GLN A 284 26.84 1.95 15.35
C GLN A 284 25.96 0.71 15.51
N ASP A 285 24.88 0.85 16.29
CA ASP A 285 23.78 -0.09 16.28
C ASP A 285 23.14 -0.11 14.87
N THR A 286 22.68 -1.27 14.43
CA THR A 286 22.05 -1.48 13.11
C THR A 286 20.68 -2.14 13.21
N ASP A 287 20.16 -2.32 14.42
CA ASP A 287 18.82 -2.87 14.61
C ASP A 287 17.75 -1.92 14.10
N GLY A 288 16.65 -2.50 13.60
CA GLY A 288 15.57 -1.74 12.96
C GLY A 288 15.98 -1.03 11.67
N SER A 289 17.01 -1.52 10.97
CA SER A 289 17.48 -0.95 9.70
C SER A 289 16.75 -1.51 8.48
N LEU A 290 16.57 -0.64 7.49
CA LEU A 290 16.42 -1.01 6.08
C LEU A 290 17.71 -0.69 5.32
N VAL A 291 18.14 -1.61 4.46
CA VAL A 291 19.36 -1.44 3.67
C VAL A 291 19.00 -1.31 2.19
N TYR A 292 19.46 -0.26 1.56
CA TYR A 292 19.24 0.04 0.15
C TYR A 292 20.53 -0.13 -0.62
N VAL A 293 20.49 -0.82 -1.76
CA VAL A 293 21.65 -1.04 -2.64
C VAL A 293 21.22 -0.83 -4.09
N GLY A 294 21.88 0.06 -4.82
CA GLY A 294 21.59 0.26 -6.24
C GLY A 294 22.00 1.62 -6.80
N ARG A 295 22.18 1.70 -8.12
CA ARG A 295 22.69 2.89 -8.82
C ARG A 295 21.79 4.13 -8.65
N ASN A 296 20.49 3.93 -8.47
CA ASN A 296 19.53 5.04 -8.33
C ASN A 296 19.74 5.86 -7.04
N LEU A 297 20.46 5.32 -6.05
CA LEU A 297 20.75 6.02 -4.79
C LEU A 297 21.86 7.07 -4.93
N LYS A 298 22.58 7.14 -6.06
CA LYS A 298 23.68 8.10 -6.27
C LYS A 298 23.25 9.56 -6.07
N ASP A 299 21.99 9.84 -6.38
CA ASP A 299 21.41 11.18 -6.32
C ASP A 299 20.59 11.43 -5.04
N ALA A 300 20.61 10.51 -4.06
CA ALA A 300 19.98 10.72 -2.77
C ALA A 300 20.56 11.99 -2.11
N PRO A 301 19.73 12.96 -1.68
CA PRO A 301 20.21 14.21 -1.08
C PRO A 301 20.82 14.00 0.32
N CYS A 302 20.47 12.91 1.02
CA CYS A 302 20.90 12.66 2.40
C CYS A 302 22.41 12.45 2.55
N GLY A 303 23.03 13.29 3.38
CA GLY A 303 24.48 13.34 3.61
C GLY A 303 25.19 14.54 2.97
N LYS A 304 24.44 15.46 2.34
CA LYS A 304 24.93 16.77 1.88
C LYS A 304 24.39 17.84 2.80
N ASP A 305 25.16 18.90 3.03
CA ASP A 305 24.76 20.08 3.82
C ASP A 305 23.43 20.61 3.28
N LEU A 306 22.32 20.21 3.90
CA LEU A 306 21.04 20.85 3.68
C LEU A 306 21.21 22.29 4.18
N PRO A 307 20.64 23.30 3.49
CA PRO A 307 20.65 24.66 4.00
C PRO A 307 20.18 24.61 5.47
N GLY A 308 20.97 25.20 6.37
CA GLY A 308 20.66 25.21 7.80
C GLY A 308 19.25 25.76 8.01
N LYS A 309 18.55 25.28 9.04
CA LYS A 309 17.22 25.77 9.42
C LYS A 309 17.29 27.29 9.65
N ASP A 310 16.92 28.05 8.63
CA ASP A 310 16.68 29.47 8.74
C ASP A 310 15.24 29.62 9.24
N GLN A 311 15.08 30.00 10.51
CA GLN A 311 13.76 30.04 11.14
C GLN A 311 12.82 31.07 10.49
N ASP A 312 13.37 32.01 9.72
CA ASP A 312 12.60 33.04 9.02
C ASP A 312 12.18 32.58 7.60
N ARG A 313 12.69 31.46 7.10
CA ARG A 313 12.34 30.92 5.77
C ARG A 313 11.28 29.83 5.87
N GLY A 314 10.40 29.83 4.87
CA GLY A 314 9.35 28.84 4.73
C GLY A 314 9.90 27.47 4.36
N LYS A 315 9.00 26.52 4.08
CA LYS A 315 9.36 25.13 3.83
C LYS A 315 8.55 24.51 2.71
N PHE A 316 9.20 23.69 1.90
CA PHE A 316 8.55 22.89 0.87
C PHE A 316 8.28 21.46 1.37
N TYR A 317 7.07 20.98 1.18
CA TYR A 317 6.65 19.64 1.51
C TYR A 317 6.21 18.89 0.25
N LEU A 318 6.75 17.69 0.03
CA LEU A 318 6.20 16.72 -0.92
C LEU A 318 5.36 15.71 -0.13
N VAL A 319 4.05 15.73 -0.32
CA VAL A 319 3.09 15.07 0.58
C VAL A 319 2.39 13.92 -0.13
N GLY A 320 2.53 12.71 0.42
CA GLY A 320 1.76 11.54 0.02
C GLY A 320 0.38 11.51 0.65
N MET A 321 -0.66 11.51 -0.18
CA MET A 321 -2.05 11.59 0.28
C MET A 321 -2.76 10.24 0.43
N GLY A 322 -2.05 9.13 0.20
CA GLY A 322 -2.69 7.83 0.07
C GLY A 322 -3.37 7.65 -1.29
N PRO A 323 -3.63 6.41 -1.74
CA PRO A 323 -4.45 6.18 -2.90
C PRO A 323 -5.92 6.30 -2.49
N GLY A 324 -6.80 6.69 -3.40
CA GLY A 324 -8.23 6.52 -3.14
C GLY A 324 -8.86 7.57 -2.24
N ASP A 325 -9.54 7.08 -1.21
CA ASP A 325 -10.36 7.90 -0.32
C ASP A 325 -9.52 8.75 0.65
N ALA A 326 -10.09 9.86 1.09
CA ALA A 326 -9.37 10.84 1.90
C ALA A 326 -8.91 10.30 3.27
N ASP A 327 -9.61 9.29 3.79
CA ASP A 327 -9.29 8.66 5.06
C ASP A 327 -8.02 7.77 4.99
N LEU A 328 -7.48 7.51 3.80
CA LEU A 328 -6.18 6.84 3.63
C LEU A 328 -4.99 7.78 3.73
N ALA A 329 -5.21 9.09 3.83
CA ALA A 329 -4.16 10.03 4.19
C ALA A 329 -3.71 9.83 5.64
N THR A 330 -2.42 10.04 5.91
CA THR A 330 -1.89 10.02 7.26
C THR A 330 -2.28 11.28 8.02
N ILE A 331 -2.36 11.20 9.35
CA ILE A 331 -2.60 12.38 10.19
C ILE A 331 -1.55 13.47 9.92
N ARG A 332 -0.28 13.08 9.74
CA ARG A 332 0.82 13.96 9.36
C ARG A 332 0.57 14.69 8.03
N ALA A 333 0.08 13.99 7.01
CA ALA A 333 -0.24 14.63 5.72
C ALA A 333 -1.37 15.67 5.88
N LEU A 334 -2.40 15.34 6.66
CA LEU A 334 -3.51 16.25 6.96
C LEU A 334 -3.06 17.49 7.75
N GLU A 335 -2.14 17.32 8.70
CA GLU A 335 -1.54 18.43 9.45
C GLU A 335 -0.72 19.37 8.57
N VAL A 336 0.06 18.83 7.63
CA VAL A 336 0.85 19.62 6.70
C VAL A 336 -0.06 20.42 5.77
N ILE A 337 -1.13 19.82 5.25
CA ILE A 337 -2.15 20.55 4.48
C ILE A 337 -2.80 21.66 5.30
N ARG A 338 -3.13 21.38 6.57
CA ARG A 338 -3.72 22.39 7.46
C ARG A 338 -2.81 23.61 7.64
N LYS A 339 -1.49 23.39 7.71
CA LYS A 339 -0.47 24.45 7.86
C LYS A 339 -0.07 25.12 6.55
N ALA A 340 -0.31 24.48 5.39
CA ALA A 340 0.13 25.01 4.10
C ALA A 340 -0.61 26.28 3.70
N ASP A 341 0.16 27.25 3.20
CA ASP A 341 -0.30 28.52 2.64
C ASP A 341 -0.58 28.38 1.14
N VAL A 342 0.27 27.61 0.45
CA VAL A 342 0.16 27.35 -0.99
C VAL A 342 0.21 25.85 -1.24
N ILE A 343 -0.79 25.34 -1.97
CA ILE A 343 -0.91 23.92 -2.27
C ILE A 343 -0.89 23.71 -3.78
N PHE A 344 -0.02 22.82 -4.26
CA PHE A 344 -0.02 22.32 -5.62
C PHE A 344 -0.69 20.95 -5.64
N ALA A 345 -1.81 20.84 -6.36
CA ALA A 345 -2.58 19.59 -6.41
C ALA A 345 -3.28 19.43 -7.76
N PRO A 346 -3.40 18.21 -8.30
CA PRO A 346 -4.28 17.97 -9.44
C PRO A 346 -5.75 18.13 -9.05
N LYS A 347 -6.58 18.56 -10.01
CA LYS A 347 -8.05 18.67 -9.85
C LYS A 347 -8.70 17.46 -9.19
N ARG A 348 -8.26 16.25 -9.57
CA ARG A 348 -8.76 15.00 -9.00
C ARG A 348 -8.56 14.92 -7.48
N LEU A 349 -7.36 15.28 -7.01
CA LEU A 349 -7.02 15.26 -5.60
C LEU A 349 -7.76 16.37 -4.87
N ARG A 350 -7.84 17.57 -5.46
CA ARG A 350 -8.66 18.67 -4.94
C ARG A 350 -10.12 18.25 -4.70
N ASN A 351 -10.74 17.57 -5.67
CA ASN A 351 -12.11 17.10 -5.54
C ASN A 351 -12.27 16.04 -4.44
N ARG A 352 -11.27 15.16 -4.29
CA ARG A 352 -11.32 14.08 -3.30
C ARG A 352 -11.11 14.57 -1.88
N PHE A 353 -10.25 15.56 -1.70
CA PHE A 353 -9.90 16.19 -0.42
C PHE A 353 -10.57 17.56 -0.26
N GLN A 354 -11.80 17.71 -0.78
CA GLN A 354 -12.47 19.01 -0.82
C GLN A 354 -12.69 19.62 0.57
N ASN A 355 -12.89 18.77 1.58
CA ASN A 355 -13.11 19.22 2.95
C ASN A 355 -11.81 19.72 3.57
N GLU A 356 -10.74 18.94 3.41
CA GLU A 356 -9.41 19.20 3.97
C GLU A 356 -8.72 20.40 3.28
N LEU A 357 -9.03 20.62 2.00
CA LEU A 357 -8.47 21.71 1.19
C LEU A 357 -9.37 22.95 1.12
N SER A 358 -10.48 22.97 1.84
CA SER A 358 -11.41 24.10 1.87
C SER A 358 -10.69 25.37 2.36
N GLY A 359 -10.91 26.48 1.64
CA GLY A 359 -10.29 27.77 1.96
C GLY A 359 -8.78 27.88 1.63
N LYS A 360 -8.16 26.85 1.03
CA LYS A 360 -6.74 26.87 0.68
C LYS A 360 -6.49 27.49 -0.70
N ILE A 361 -5.30 28.09 -0.88
CA ILE A 361 -4.81 28.53 -2.18
C ILE A 361 -4.28 27.32 -2.93
N ILE A 362 -5.02 26.84 -3.92
CA ILE A 362 -4.68 25.64 -4.69
C ILE A 362 -4.27 26.02 -6.11
N LYS A 363 -3.08 25.59 -6.52
CA LYS A 363 -2.52 25.74 -7.86
C LYS A 363 -2.58 24.39 -8.59
N GLU A 364 -3.41 24.33 -9.62
CA GLU A 364 -3.58 23.13 -10.45
C GLU A 364 -2.64 23.15 -11.68
N GLY A 365 -2.47 22.01 -12.35
CA GLY A 365 -1.74 21.95 -13.63
C GLY A 365 -0.21 21.81 -13.53
N TYR A 366 0.33 21.75 -12.31
CA TYR A 366 1.76 21.53 -12.04
C TYR A 366 2.10 20.10 -11.60
N HIS A 367 1.08 19.25 -11.47
CA HIS A 367 1.26 17.81 -11.28
C HIS A 367 1.84 17.17 -12.54
N ARG A 368 2.74 16.18 -12.39
CA ARG A 368 3.34 15.41 -13.50
C ARG A 368 4.15 16.26 -14.52
N LEU A 369 5.00 17.15 -14.02
CA LEU A 369 5.94 17.91 -14.86
C LEU A 369 7.32 17.25 -15.01
N PHE A 370 7.49 15.97 -14.63
CA PHE A 370 8.76 15.26 -14.83
C PHE A 370 9.18 14.99 -16.29
N PRO A 371 8.27 14.89 -17.30
CA PRO A 371 8.71 14.66 -18.68
C PRO A 371 9.72 15.71 -19.14
N PHE A 372 10.78 15.25 -19.81
CA PHE A 372 11.90 16.05 -20.31
C PHE A 372 12.69 16.84 -19.26
N TYR A 373 12.43 16.65 -17.96
CA TYR A 373 13.17 17.32 -16.91
C TYR A 373 14.66 16.95 -16.96
N GLY A 374 15.52 17.97 -16.97
CA GLY A 374 16.98 17.81 -17.07
C GLY A 374 17.52 17.40 -18.45
N LYS A 375 16.69 17.34 -19.50
CA LYS A 375 17.11 17.16 -20.90
C LYS A 375 16.92 18.45 -21.67
N LYS A 376 17.79 18.76 -22.64
CA LYS A 376 17.53 19.85 -23.60
C LYS A 376 16.49 19.41 -24.61
N CYS A 377 15.64 20.32 -25.10
CA CYS A 377 14.64 19.96 -26.12
C CYS A 377 15.24 19.43 -27.43
N SER A 378 16.47 19.85 -27.75
CA SER A 378 17.27 19.30 -28.86
C SER A 378 17.66 17.83 -28.69
N GLU A 379 17.67 17.32 -27.46
CA GLU A 379 18.04 15.94 -27.12
C GLU A 379 16.82 15.01 -27.01
N VAL A 380 15.61 15.58 -27.09
CA VAL A 380 14.36 14.82 -27.02
C VAL A 380 14.09 14.14 -28.36
N THR A 381 13.88 12.83 -28.32
CA THR A 381 13.55 12.03 -29.51
C THR A 381 12.09 12.21 -29.94
N GLU A 382 11.79 11.91 -31.21
CA GLU A 382 10.41 11.96 -31.71
C GLU A 382 9.48 10.97 -30.98
N GLN A 383 10.00 9.79 -30.62
CA GLN A 383 9.25 8.79 -29.85
C GLN A 383 8.89 9.30 -28.45
N GLU A 384 9.79 10.03 -27.78
CA GLU A 384 9.49 10.62 -26.48
C GLU A 384 8.47 11.75 -26.61
N ARG A 385 8.56 12.59 -27.65
CA ARG A 385 7.56 13.63 -27.96
C ARG A 385 6.17 13.02 -28.18
N ALA A 386 6.07 11.94 -28.95
CA ALA A 386 4.80 11.29 -29.29
C ALA A 386 4.04 10.71 -28.09
N ARG A 387 4.71 10.47 -26.95
CA ARG A 387 4.08 9.94 -25.73
C ARG A 387 3.45 11.00 -24.84
N GLU A 388 3.77 12.28 -25.09
CA GLU A 388 3.41 13.38 -24.22
C GLU A 388 2.42 14.34 -24.86
N LYS A 389 1.63 15.03 -24.03
CA LYS A 389 0.56 15.92 -24.47
C LYS A 389 1.01 17.36 -24.72
N MET A 390 2.09 17.78 -24.08
CA MET A 390 2.65 19.13 -24.17
C MET A 390 4.01 19.06 -24.84
N SER A 391 4.43 20.14 -25.51
CA SER A 391 5.77 20.22 -26.09
C SER A 391 6.84 20.25 -25.00
N CYS A 392 8.09 19.95 -25.38
CA CYS A 392 9.22 20.04 -24.44
C CYS A 392 9.37 21.46 -23.88
N GLU A 393 9.23 22.47 -24.72
CA GLU A 393 9.31 23.89 -24.35
C GLU A 393 8.20 24.28 -23.36
N GLU A 394 6.99 23.76 -23.55
CA GLU A 394 5.89 24.00 -22.62
C GLU A 394 6.15 23.33 -21.26
N TYR A 395 6.69 22.10 -21.23
CA TYR A 395 7.10 21.45 -19.98
C TYR A 395 8.16 22.28 -19.26
N HIS A 396 9.23 22.70 -19.95
CA HIS A 396 10.29 23.52 -19.35
C HIS A 396 9.78 24.86 -18.82
N ARG A 397 8.89 25.54 -19.56
CA ARG A 397 8.25 26.78 -19.10
C ARG A 397 7.48 26.56 -17.79
N LYS A 398 6.65 25.51 -17.71
CA LYS A 398 5.88 25.19 -16.50
C LYS A 398 6.75 24.74 -15.33
N GLN A 399 7.84 24.01 -15.59
CA GLN A 399 8.81 23.65 -14.57
C GLN A 399 9.47 24.90 -13.97
N ALA A 400 9.91 25.84 -14.81
CA ALA A 400 10.48 27.11 -14.35
C ALA A 400 9.46 27.97 -13.59
N GLU A 401 8.21 28.01 -14.05
CA GLU A 401 7.13 28.73 -13.38
C GLU A 401 6.82 28.15 -11.99
N LEU A 402 6.71 26.82 -11.89
CA LEU A 402 6.58 26.11 -10.61
C LEU A 402 7.73 26.47 -9.68
N ALA A 403 8.96 26.37 -10.19
CA ALA A 403 10.14 26.55 -9.38
C ALA A 403 10.27 27.98 -8.86
N ARG A 404 9.93 28.98 -9.68
CA ARG A 404 9.83 30.39 -9.27
C ARG A 404 8.80 30.58 -8.15
N MET A 405 7.57 30.11 -8.35
CA MET A 405 6.50 30.28 -7.36
C MET A 405 6.82 29.62 -6.01
N VAL A 406 7.43 28.43 -6.03
CA VAL A 406 7.83 27.72 -4.81
C VAL A 406 8.93 28.49 -4.08
N ARG A 407 9.98 28.92 -4.79
CA ARG A 407 11.11 29.67 -4.19
C ARG A 407 10.67 31.01 -3.63
N GLU A 408 9.81 31.75 -4.33
CA GLU A 408 9.24 33.02 -3.86
C GLU A 408 8.43 32.80 -2.57
N ALA A 409 7.49 31.86 -2.57
CA ALA A 409 6.67 31.60 -1.39
C ALA A 409 7.52 31.14 -0.18
N VAL A 410 8.50 30.28 -0.39
CA VAL A 410 9.43 29.85 0.66
C VAL A 410 10.29 31.01 1.17
N ALA A 411 10.75 31.90 0.29
CA ALA A 411 11.48 33.10 0.71
C ALA A 411 10.62 34.09 1.52
N GLU A 412 9.30 34.09 1.30
CA GLU A 412 8.31 34.85 2.08
C GLU A 412 7.91 34.18 3.41
N GLY A 413 8.58 33.11 3.83
CA GLY A 413 8.25 32.39 5.07
C GLY A 413 7.10 31.39 4.95
N LYS A 414 6.53 31.18 3.74
CA LYS A 414 5.33 30.35 3.57
C LYS A 414 5.61 28.85 3.55
N THR A 415 4.65 28.09 4.07
CA THR A 415 4.61 26.65 3.90
C THR A 415 3.98 26.29 2.55
N VAL A 416 4.74 25.58 1.71
CA VAL A 416 4.32 25.16 0.38
C VAL A 416 4.19 23.64 0.35
N ALA A 417 3.05 23.11 -0.09
CA ALA A 417 2.82 21.67 -0.20
C ALA A 417 2.55 21.25 -1.66
N MET A 418 3.30 20.28 -2.16
CA MET A 418 3.02 19.55 -3.40
C MET A 418 2.38 18.20 -3.04
N LEU A 419 1.16 17.98 -3.49
CA LEU A 419 0.39 16.78 -3.13
C LEU A 419 0.45 15.72 -4.24
N ASP A 420 0.88 14.50 -3.88
CA ASP A 420 0.85 13.33 -4.73
C ASP A 420 -0.23 12.33 -4.27
N SER A 421 -0.90 11.71 -5.24
CA SER A 421 -1.78 10.57 -4.97
C SER A 421 -0.93 9.34 -4.68
N GLY A 422 -1.14 8.70 -3.53
CA GLY A 422 -0.33 7.57 -3.09
C GLY A 422 0.90 7.98 -2.29
N ASP A 423 1.98 7.20 -2.41
CA ASP A 423 3.29 7.50 -1.84
C ASP A 423 4.15 8.25 -2.87
N PRO A 424 4.79 9.40 -2.53
CA PRO A 424 5.53 10.18 -3.51
C PRO A 424 6.77 9.48 -4.05
N LEU A 425 7.33 8.51 -3.32
CA LEU A 425 8.60 7.84 -3.64
C LEU A 425 8.44 6.38 -4.08
N ILE A 426 7.21 5.89 -4.15
CA ILE A 426 6.84 4.67 -4.87
C ILE A 426 6.11 5.09 -6.15
N TYR A 427 6.89 5.45 -7.16
CA TYR A 427 6.44 5.88 -8.50
C TYR A 427 5.58 7.16 -8.53
N GLY A 428 5.69 8.03 -7.53
CA GLY A 428 4.98 9.31 -7.46
C GLY A 428 5.43 10.31 -8.55
N PRO A 429 4.48 10.99 -9.22
CA PRO A 429 4.76 11.85 -10.37
C PRO A 429 5.46 13.17 -10.02
N SER A 430 5.48 13.57 -8.75
CA SER A 430 6.12 14.81 -8.31
C SER A 430 7.47 14.60 -7.62
N SER A 431 7.97 13.36 -7.52
CA SER A 431 9.28 13.05 -6.94
C SER A 431 10.46 13.78 -7.59
N TRP A 432 10.36 14.16 -8.86
CA TRP A 432 11.38 14.96 -9.57
C TRP A 432 11.63 16.32 -8.90
N THR A 433 10.63 16.87 -8.18
CA THR A 433 10.75 18.15 -7.48
C THR A 433 11.81 18.11 -6.37
N LEU A 434 12.14 16.93 -5.83
CA LEU A 434 13.23 16.78 -4.86
C LEU A 434 14.60 17.07 -5.46
N LYS A 435 14.75 16.92 -6.79
CA LYS A 435 15.95 17.35 -7.50
C LYS A 435 15.93 18.84 -7.80
N GLU A 436 14.77 19.38 -8.15
CA GLU A 436 14.59 20.81 -8.44
C GLU A 436 14.82 21.68 -7.20
N PHE A 437 14.34 21.24 -6.04
CA PHE A 437 14.28 22.00 -4.80
C PHE A 437 15.35 21.62 -3.79
N ARG A 438 16.52 21.16 -4.26
CA ARG A 438 17.67 20.87 -3.39
C ARG A 438 18.23 22.11 -2.70
N ASP A 439 17.91 23.30 -3.24
CA ASP A 439 18.34 24.60 -2.73
C ASP A 439 17.44 25.16 -1.61
N ILE A 440 16.32 24.49 -1.29
CA ILE A 440 15.39 24.90 -0.23
C ILE A 440 15.15 23.76 0.77
N GLU A 441 14.74 24.09 2.01
CA GLU A 441 14.37 23.07 2.99
C GLU A 441 13.16 22.29 2.47
N THR A 442 13.38 20.99 2.22
CA THR A 442 12.39 20.07 1.68
C THR A 442 12.17 18.89 2.62
N GLU A 443 10.90 18.59 2.90
CA GLU A 443 10.50 17.40 3.64
C GLU A 443 9.51 16.56 2.84
N VAL A 444 9.74 15.24 2.82
CA VAL A 444 8.80 14.29 2.24
C VAL A 444 7.94 13.71 3.35
N ILE A 445 6.62 13.80 3.18
CA ILE A 445 5.66 13.12 4.04
C ILE A 445 5.27 11.81 3.33
N PRO A 446 5.62 10.64 3.91
CA PRO A 446 5.29 9.36 3.28
C PRO A 446 3.77 9.20 3.20
N GLY A 447 3.32 8.56 2.13
CA GLY A 447 1.92 8.25 1.91
C GLY A 447 1.69 6.75 1.90
N LEU A 448 0.44 6.34 2.07
CA LEU A 448 0.05 4.99 1.71
C LEU A 448 0.22 4.83 0.18
N SER A 449 0.80 3.75 -0.31
CA SER A 449 0.85 3.48 -1.75
C SER A 449 -0.38 2.70 -2.21
N CYS A 450 -0.71 2.76 -3.51
CA CYS A 450 -1.68 1.81 -4.09
C CYS A 450 -1.24 0.35 -3.89
N PHE A 451 0.06 0.10 -3.71
CA PHE A 451 0.59 -1.21 -3.33
C PHE A 451 0.06 -1.67 -1.97
N ASN A 452 0.20 -0.86 -0.92
CA ASN A 452 -0.34 -1.18 0.41
C ASN A 452 -1.87 -1.38 0.37
N ALA A 453 -2.59 -0.47 -0.29
CA ALA A 453 -4.04 -0.57 -0.41
C ALA A 453 -4.48 -1.82 -1.19
N ALA A 454 -3.79 -2.16 -2.28
CA ALA A 454 -4.11 -3.33 -3.08
C ALA A 454 -3.81 -4.65 -2.35
N ASN A 455 -2.72 -4.71 -1.58
CA ASN A 455 -2.44 -5.87 -0.74
C ASN A 455 -3.52 -6.06 0.33
N ALA A 456 -3.97 -4.97 0.96
CA ALA A 456 -5.08 -5.02 1.91
C ALA A 456 -6.38 -5.49 1.27
N ALA A 457 -6.69 -5.04 0.04
CA ALA A 457 -7.83 -5.51 -0.73
C ALA A 457 -7.72 -7.00 -1.10
N LEU A 458 -6.51 -7.49 -1.38
CA LEU A 458 -6.25 -8.92 -1.61
C LEU A 458 -6.43 -9.73 -0.32
N GLY A 459 -6.27 -9.14 0.86
CA GLY A 459 -6.34 -9.83 2.15
C GLY A 459 -5.23 -10.87 2.32
N GLN A 460 -4.07 -10.64 1.70
CA GLN A 460 -2.96 -11.59 1.69
C GLN A 460 -1.63 -10.86 1.85
N GLY A 461 -0.72 -11.49 2.58
CA GLY A 461 0.63 -11.02 2.73
C GLY A 461 1.48 -11.40 1.52
N VAL A 462 2.03 -10.39 0.86
CA VAL A 462 2.69 -10.56 -0.46
C VAL A 462 4.03 -11.28 -0.39
N ALA A 463 4.54 -11.52 0.82
CA ALA A 463 5.81 -12.19 1.09
C ALA A 463 5.66 -13.54 1.83
N ASP A 464 4.44 -13.97 2.16
CA ASP A 464 4.22 -14.99 3.21
C ASP A 464 3.97 -16.41 2.70
N LYS A 465 3.76 -16.59 1.39
CA LYS A 465 3.28 -17.87 0.81
C LYS A 465 4.13 -18.40 -0.35
N ASN A 466 5.37 -17.99 -0.45
CA ASN A 466 6.23 -18.35 -1.56
C ASN A 466 7.40 -19.24 -1.10
N ALA A 467 7.95 -20.02 -2.05
CA ALA A 467 9.32 -20.53 -1.94
C ALA A 467 10.36 -19.40 -1.71
N PHE A 468 9.99 -18.14 -1.99
CA PHE A 468 10.81 -16.94 -2.00
C PHE A 468 10.13 -15.75 -1.30
N ARG A 469 10.75 -15.11 -0.32
CA ARG A 469 10.16 -13.95 0.39
C ARG A 469 10.36 -12.61 -0.35
N THR A 470 10.83 -12.66 -1.58
CA THR A 470 11.11 -11.45 -2.37
C THR A 470 9.84 -10.91 -3.04
N VAL A 471 9.70 -9.59 -3.04
CA VAL A 471 8.62 -8.88 -3.73
C VAL A 471 9.24 -7.89 -4.72
N ILE A 472 8.83 -7.97 -5.98
CA ILE A 472 9.30 -7.11 -7.05
C ILE A 472 8.20 -6.09 -7.35
N LEU A 473 8.50 -4.82 -7.15
CA LEU A 473 7.65 -3.70 -7.56
C LEU A 473 8.22 -3.15 -8.85
N ALA A 474 7.46 -3.14 -9.93
CA ALA A 474 7.94 -2.57 -11.19
C ALA A 474 6.91 -1.65 -11.86
N SER A 475 7.43 -0.61 -12.51
CA SER A 475 6.68 0.24 -13.44
C SER A 475 7.17 -0.01 -14.88
N GLY A 476 6.24 -0.22 -15.81
CA GLY A 476 6.56 -0.39 -17.23
C GLY A 476 7.16 -1.74 -17.62
N TRP A 477 8.08 -1.74 -18.59
CA TRP A 477 8.41 -2.87 -19.46
C TRP A 477 9.49 -3.84 -19.00
N PHE A 478 10.12 -3.60 -17.84
CA PHE A 478 11.23 -4.45 -17.37
C PHE A 478 10.76 -5.77 -16.75
N VAL A 479 9.48 -6.09 -16.92
CA VAL A 479 8.83 -7.29 -16.42
C VAL A 479 9.53 -8.55 -16.91
N GLU A 480 9.88 -8.64 -18.20
CA GLU A 480 10.47 -9.86 -18.77
C GLU A 480 11.85 -10.15 -18.14
N GLU A 481 12.66 -9.11 -17.91
CA GLU A 481 13.93 -9.22 -17.19
C GLU A 481 13.70 -9.83 -15.79
N MET A 482 12.69 -9.33 -15.08
CA MET A 482 12.38 -9.75 -13.71
C MET A 482 11.61 -11.07 -13.61
N ALA A 483 10.91 -11.49 -14.66
CA ALA A 483 10.04 -12.66 -14.69
C ALA A 483 10.79 -13.97 -14.40
N GLY A 484 12.08 -14.04 -14.75
CA GLY A 484 12.94 -15.19 -14.45
C GLY A 484 13.12 -15.48 -12.96
N LEU A 485 12.92 -14.49 -12.08
CA LEU A 485 12.99 -14.68 -10.63
C LEU A 485 11.83 -15.53 -10.10
N GLN A 486 10.66 -15.47 -10.74
CA GLN A 486 9.44 -16.14 -10.29
C GLN A 486 9.11 -15.87 -8.81
N SER A 487 9.48 -14.68 -8.32
CA SER A 487 9.06 -14.15 -7.02
C SER A 487 7.72 -13.41 -7.14
N THR A 488 7.12 -12.99 -6.02
CA THR A 488 5.94 -12.12 -6.07
C THR A 488 6.26 -10.89 -6.89
N MET A 489 5.40 -10.57 -7.86
CA MET A 489 5.51 -9.37 -8.67
C MET A 489 4.26 -8.52 -8.50
N ALA A 490 4.45 -7.25 -8.14
CA ALA A 490 3.41 -6.24 -8.00
C ALA A 490 3.68 -5.11 -8.99
N LEU A 491 2.74 -4.86 -9.89
CA LEU A 491 2.99 -4.02 -11.06
C LEU A 491 2.13 -2.80 -11.07
N PHE A 492 2.82 -1.67 -11.23
CA PHE A 492 2.24 -0.35 -11.31
C PHE A 492 1.97 -0.05 -12.77
N THR A 493 0.81 -0.50 -13.24
CA THR A 493 0.41 -0.34 -14.63
C THR A 493 -0.25 1.01 -14.85
N MET A 494 0.39 1.86 -15.65
CA MET A 494 -0.22 3.08 -16.19
C MET A 494 -0.33 2.95 -17.71
N ARG A 495 -1.53 2.58 -18.20
CA ARG A 495 -1.99 2.48 -19.62
C ARG A 495 -1.82 1.13 -20.37
N THR A 496 -2.89 0.82 -21.11
CA THR A 496 -3.12 0.12 -22.42
C THR A 496 -2.35 -1.12 -22.87
N GLU A 497 -1.37 -1.65 -22.14
CA GLU A 497 -0.48 -2.70 -22.69
C GLU A 497 -0.51 -4.02 -21.92
N PHE A 498 -1.59 -4.24 -21.17
CA PHE A 498 -1.91 -5.49 -20.49
C PHE A 498 -1.63 -6.73 -21.36
N LYS A 499 -2.09 -6.72 -22.62
CA LYS A 499 -1.86 -7.83 -23.55
C LYS A 499 -0.37 -8.14 -23.75
N LYS A 500 0.43 -7.13 -24.09
CA LYS A 500 1.88 -7.28 -24.28
C LYS A 500 2.58 -7.75 -23.00
N PHE A 501 2.09 -7.29 -21.86
CA PHE A 501 2.59 -7.68 -20.56
C PHE A 501 2.33 -9.16 -20.26
N ILE A 502 1.08 -9.61 -20.42
CA ILE A 502 0.70 -11.01 -20.23
C ILE A 502 1.45 -11.92 -21.20
N GLU A 503 1.61 -11.51 -22.47
CA GLU A 503 2.43 -12.21 -23.47
C GLU A 503 3.92 -12.30 -23.07
N ALA A 504 4.48 -11.27 -22.42
CA ALA A 504 5.84 -11.32 -21.92
C ALA A 504 5.96 -12.29 -20.74
N LEU A 505 5.00 -12.28 -19.81
CA LEU A 505 4.96 -13.21 -18.68
C LEU A 505 4.80 -14.67 -19.12
N SER A 506 3.95 -14.95 -20.12
CA SER A 506 3.68 -16.33 -20.56
C SER A 506 4.90 -17.05 -21.12
N ARG A 507 5.99 -16.33 -21.40
CA ARG A 507 7.29 -16.92 -21.78
C ARG A 507 8.05 -17.49 -20.59
N HIS A 508 7.74 -17.04 -19.37
CA HIS A 508 8.45 -17.41 -18.14
C HIS A 508 7.57 -18.12 -17.11
N TYR A 509 6.24 -17.98 -17.22
CA TYR A 509 5.26 -18.49 -16.29
C TYR A 509 4.29 -19.43 -17.01
N GLY A 510 3.95 -20.55 -16.36
CA GLY A 510 2.96 -21.48 -16.89
C GLY A 510 1.54 -20.90 -16.83
N PRO A 511 0.58 -21.43 -17.62
CA PRO A 511 -0.79 -20.90 -17.67
C PRO A 511 -1.54 -21.00 -16.33
N HIS A 512 -1.15 -21.91 -15.43
CA HIS A 512 -1.74 -22.05 -14.10
C HIS A 512 -1.20 -21.07 -13.06
N THR A 513 -0.20 -20.25 -13.40
CA THR A 513 0.41 -19.29 -12.47
C THR A 513 -0.67 -18.35 -11.92
N PRO A 514 -0.84 -18.25 -10.59
CA PRO A 514 -1.82 -17.36 -10.00
C PRO A 514 -1.58 -15.89 -10.36
N LEU A 515 -2.67 -15.19 -10.68
CA LEU A 515 -2.68 -13.78 -11.05
C LEU A 515 -3.88 -13.07 -10.41
N ALA A 516 -3.68 -11.83 -10.00
CA ALA A 516 -4.78 -10.97 -9.55
C ALA A 516 -4.65 -9.56 -10.12
N ILE A 517 -5.79 -8.93 -10.38
CA ILE A 517 -5.90 -7.52 -10.76
C ILE A 517 -6.67 -6.80 -9.66
N VAL A 518 -6.08 -5.73 -9.14
CA VAL A 518 -6.76 -4.85 -8.18
C VAL A 518 -7.00 -3.50 -8.85
N SER A 519 -8.25 -3.23 -9.18
CA SER A 519 -8.68 -1.96 -9.77
C SER A 519 -9.10 -0.99 -8.69
N ARG A 520 -8.66 0.28 -8.80
CA ARG A 520 -9.01 1.37 -7.87
C ARG A 520 -8.81 0.96 -6.40
N ALA A 521 -7.64 0.41 -6.09
CA ALA A 521 -7.23 0.12 -4.71
C ALA A 521 -7.36 1.36 -3.83
N GLY A 522 -8.04 1.22 -2.68
CA GLY A 522 -8.30 2.28 -1.72
C GLY A 522 -9.54 3.15 -1.98
N TYR A 523 -10.32 2.88 -3.04
CA TYR A 523 -11.56 3.60 -3.34
C TYR A 523 -12.77 2.74 -2.90
N ALA A 524 -13.29 2.94 -1.69
CA ALA A 524 -14.27 2.05 -1.05
C ALA A 524 -15.47 1.69 -1.95
N ASP A 525 -15.99 2.64 -2.72
CA ASP A 525 -17.18 2.43 -3.55
C ASP A 525 -16.92 1.72 -4.89
N SER A 526 -15.65 1.52 -5.26
CA SER A 526 -15.30 1.08 -6.62
C SER A 526 -14.07 0.18 -6.72
N GLU A 527 -13.46 -0.17 -5.59
CA GLU A 527 -12.39 -1.16 -5.49
C GLU A 527 -12.91 -2.51 -6.00
N LYS A 528 -12.13 -3.16 -6.87
CA LYS A 528 -12.46 -4.47 -7.43
C LYS A 528 -11.22 -5.34 -7.44
N VAL A 529 -11.34 -6.55 -6.91
CA VAL A 529 -10.31 -7.59 -6.94
C VAL A 529 -10.77 -8.70 -7.87
N GLU A 530 -9.98 -8.98 -8.90
CA GLU A 530 -10.21 -10.06 -9.84
C GLU A 530 -9.07 -11.07 -9.68
N ARG A 531 -9.40 -12.33 -9.41
CA ARG A 531 -8.43 -13.41 -9.19
C ARG A 531 -8.63 -14.48 -10.25
N GLY A 532 -7.52 -15.06 -10.69
CA GLY A 532 -7.50 -16.12 -11.68
C GLY A 532 -6.10 -16.64 -11.88
N THR A 533 -5.85 -17.18 -13.06
CA THR A 533 -4.54 -17.65 -13.51
C THR A 533 -4.10 -16.89 -14.76
N LEU A 534 -2.80 -16.91 -15.04
CA LEU A 534 -2.24 -16.31 -16.26
C LEU A 534 -3.01 -16.74 -17.52
N GLY A 535 -3.34 -18.03 -17.64
CA GLY A 535 -4.12 -18.59 -18.76
C GLY A 535 -5.54 -18.04 -18.82
N SER A 536 -6.27 -17.98 -17.70
CA SER A 536 -7.64 -17.42 -17.68
C SER A 536 -7.66 -15.96 -18.13
N PHE A 537 -6.71 -15.13 -17.66
CA PHE A 537 -6.64 -13.73 -18.07
C PHE A 537 -6.17 -13.55 -19.52
N MET A 538 -5.43 -14.51 -20.10
CA MET A 538 -5.12 -14.52 -21.54
C MET A 538 -6.38 -14.73 -22.39
N GLU A 539 -7.30 -15.58 -21.93
CA GLU A 539 -8.54 -15.93 -22.65
C GLU A 539 -9.63 -14.86 -22.46
N GLU A 540 -9.90 -14.48 -21.22
CA GLU A 540 -11.03 -13.63 -20.81
C GLU A 540 -10.83 -12.15 -21.19
N MET A 541 -9.62 -11.61 -21.04
CA MET A 541 -9.38 -10.17 -21.22
C MET A 541 -9.22 -9.74 -22.69
N SER A 542 -9.46 -10.64 -23.63
CA SER A 542 -9.64 -10.29 -25.04
C SER A 542 -10.90 -9.43 -25.30
N LYS A 543 -11.80 -9.30 -24.30
CA LYS A 543 -13.14 -8.72 -24.46
C LYS A 543 -13.46 -7.49 -23.59
N GLU A 544 -12.65 -7.12 -22.60
CA GLU A 544 -12.93 -5.98 -21.71
C GLU A 544 -11.74 -5.00 -21.58
N SER A 545 -12.05 -3.70 -21.50
CA SER A 545 -11.06 -2.65 -21.22
C SER A 545 -10.90 -2.45 -19.71
N LEU A 546 -9.72 -2.73 -19.17
CA LEU A 546 -9.36 -2.39 -17.79
C LEU A 546 -9.46 -0.88 -17.53
N PRO A 547 -9.83 -0.45 -16.30
CA PRO A 547 -9.85 0.96 -15.94
C PRO A 547 -8.43 1.55 -15.98
N PHE A 548 -8.30 2.89 -15.89
CA PHE A 548 -6.97 3.52 -15.91
C PHE A 548 -6.11 3.16 -14.67
N GLN A 549 -6.73 2.88 -13.53
CA GLN A 549 -6.04 2.62 -12.26
C GLN A 549 -6.24 1.17 -11.83
N TYR A 550 -5.24 0.35 -12.10
CA TYR A 550 -5.17 -1.00 -11.59
C TYR A 550 -3.72 -1.39 -11.31
N MET A 551 -3.56 -2.42 -10.48
CA MET A 551 -2.32 -3.12 -10.27
C MET A 551 -2.48 -4.57 -10.67
N ILE A 552 -1.40 -5.17 -11.18
CA ILE A 552 -1.34 -6.60 -11.46
C ILE A 552 -0.42 -7.26 -10.42
N TYR A 553 -0.88 -8.37 -9.86
CA TYR A 553 -0.12 -9.22 -8.96
C TYR A 553 0.06 -10.60 -9.59
N VAL A 554 1.29 -11.12 -9.51
CA VAL A 554 1.63 -12.46 -10.02
C VAL A 554 2.47 -13.18 -8.99
N GLY A 555 2.16 -14.45 -8.73
CA GLY A 555 2.95 -15.32 -7.87
C GLY A 555 2.10 -16.22 -6.98
N ASP A 556 2.74 -17.25 -6.45
CA ASP A 556 2.10 -18.33 -5.69
C ASP A 556 1.44 -17.85 -4.39
N PHE A 557 1.83 -16.67 -3.89
CA PHE A 557 1.18 -16.08 -2.72
C PHE A 557 -0.34 -15.87 -2.88
N LEU A 558 -0.81 -15.78 -4.12
CA LEU A 558 -2.23 -15.66 -4.45
C LEU A 558 -3.00 -16.99 -4.33
N ASP A 559 -2.29 -18.12 -4.30
CA ASP A 559 -2.89 -19.44 -4.18
C ASP A 559 -3.47 -19.64 -2.77
N PRO A 560 -4.80 -19.81 -2.63
CA PRO A 560 -5.42 -20.09 -1.35
C PRO A 560 -4.96 -21.44 -0.75
N GLY A 561 -4.52 -22.40 -1.58
CA GLY A 561 -4.05 -23.72 -1.16
C GLY A 561 -2.54 -23.83 -0.85
N ALA A 562 -1.75 -22.79 -1.14
CA ALA A 562 -0.33 -22.78 -0.80
C ALA A 562 -0.14 -22.70 0.74
N ARG A 563 0.63 -23.65 1.29
CA ARG A 563 1.00 -23.68 2.72
C ARG A 563 1.94 -22.51 3.04
N MET A 564 1.76 -21.87 4.21
CA MET A 564 2.66 -20.84 4.77
C MET A 564 4.00 -21.41 5.23
#